data_AF-Q66KD9-F1
#
_entry.id   AF-Q66KD9-F1
#
_cell.length_a   1.000
_cell.length_b   1.000
_cell.length_c   1.000
_cell.angle_alpha   90.00
_cell.angle_beta   90.00
_cell.angle_gamma   90.00
#
_symmetry.space_group_name_H-M   'P 1'
#
loop_
_entity.id
_entity.type
_entity.pdbx_description
1 polymer ?
#
loop_
_entity_poly.entity_id
_entity_poly.type
_entity_poly.pdbx_seq_one_letter_code
_entity_poly.pdbx_strand_id
1 'polypeptide(L)'
;MPTVVVMDVSLSMTRPVPVEGTEEFQRKHLAVHGLTMLFEHMATNYKLEFTAMVVFSSLWELMVPFTRDYNTLQEALSNIDDYDKTCLESALQGVSSVVQQEWGASIPSQIVLVTDGCLGIGKGSLQHSLATLNQRNDSNRFPLPFSFPSKLYIMCMANLEELQGSDSLEYLERLIDLNNGEGQIFTIDGPLCLKNVQSMFGKLIDVAYTPFHAVLKCGNLSSDVQVFPRPEPVITDEEIDPLPKTINTDLEVVGFIDIADISSPPVLSRHLVLPIALNKEGDEVGTGLADDMEDENSANQIAGKIPNFCVLLHGSLKVEGMVALVQLGPDWHGMLYSQADSKKKSNLMMSLFEPGLEPLPWLGKTMQLGPITDAKENPYGEEDNKSPFPLQPKNKRSYAQNVTVWIKPSGLQTDVQKILRNARKLPEKTQTFYKELNRLRKAALAFGFLDLLKGVSDMLERECTLLPDTAHPDAAFQLSHAAAQLKLASTGGSEHGAYDHNIVPLQTDFSGRNSDRI
;
A
#
# COMPACT_ATOMS: atom_id res chain seq x y z
N MET A 1 2.99 -12.24 -1.62
CA MET A 1 4.42 -12.44 -1.91
C MET A 1 4.47 -13.57 -2.92
N PRO A 2 5.16 -13.42 -4.05
CA PRO A 2 5.43 -14.53 -4.94
C PRO A 2 6.91 -14.93 -4.82
N THR A 3 7.21 -16.14 -5.27
CA THR A 3 8.55 -16.72 -5.23
C THR A 3 9.05 -17.00 -6.63
N VAL A 4 10.29 -16.63 -6.94
CA VAL A 4 10.97 -17.02 -8.19
C VAL A 4 12.14 -17.92 -7.85
N VAL A 5 12.05 -19.18 -8.26
CA VAL A 5 13.17 -20.12 -8.19
C VAL A 5 14.05 -19.89 -9.42
N VAL A 6 15.34 -19.69 -9.19
CA VAL A 6 16.35 -19.48 -10.24
C VAL A 6 17.35 -20.61 -10.15
N MET A 7 17.24 -21.60 -11.03
CA MET A 7 18.05 -22.81 -10.98
C MET A 7 19.18 -22.76 -12.01
N ASP A 8 20.41 -22.95 -11.54
CA ASP A 8 21.59 -23.11 -12.37
C ASP A 8 21.57 -24.47 -13.07
N VAL A 9 21.69 -24.46 -14.39
CA VAL A 9 21.69 -25.64 -15.26
C VAL A 9 22.96 -25.71 -16.11
N SER A 10 24.00 -24.99 -15.71
CA SER A 10 25.29 -24.96 -16.39
C SER A 10 26.08 -26.26 -16.20
N LEU A 11 27.15 -26.42 -16.98
CA LEU A 11 27.97 -27.63 -16.95
C LEU A 11 28.57 -27.91 -15.57
N SER A 12 28.85 -26.89 -14.75
CA SER A 12 29.43 -27.06 -13.41
C SER A 12 28.49 -27.82 -12.45
N MET A 13 27.18 -27.73 -12.67
CA MET A 13 26.15 -28.44 -11.90
C MET A 13 26.13 -29.96 -12.19
N THR A 14 26.78 -30.41 -13.26
CA THR A 14 26.93 -31.84 -13.60
C THR A 14 28.12 -32.51 -12.89
N ARG A 15 28.96 -31.72 -12.19
CA ARG A 15 30.09 -32.25 -11.42
C ARG A 15 29.60 -33.23 -10.34
N PRO A 16 30.31 -34.35 -10.11
CA PRO A 16 29.91 -35.35 -9.14
C PRO A 16 30.03 -34.81 -7.71
N VAL A 17 29.16 -35.30 -6.84
CA VAL A 17 29.23 -35.04 -5.39
C VAL A 17 30.13 -36.11 -4.77
N PRO A 18 31.23 -35.73 -4.08
CA PRO A 18 32.14 -36.69 -3.49
C PRO A 18 31.50 -37.32 -2.23
N VAL A 19 30.66 -38.34 -2.43
CA VAL A 19 30.10 -39.16 -1.34
C VAL A 19 30.79 -40.52 -1.36
N GLU A 20 31.31 -40.96 -0.21
CA GLU A 20 31.71 -42.36 -0.02
C GLU A 20 30.44 -43.23 -0.01
N GLY A 21 30.04 -43.77 -1.16
CA GLY A 21 28.81 -44.55 -1.31
C GLY A 21 28.51 -44.96 -2.75
N THR A 22 27.48 -45.79 -2.95
CA THR A 22 27.08 -46.35 -4.26
C THR A 22 26.26 -45.40 -5.14
N GLU A 23 25.81 -44.26 -4.62
CA GLU A 23 24.93 -43.33 -5.35
C GLU A 23 25.75 -42.17 -5.98
N GLU A 24 25.85 -42.18 -7.31
CA GLU A 24 26.53 -41.14 -8.09
C GLU A 24 25.61 -39.92 -8.28
N PHE A 25 25.48 -39.09 -7.24
CA PHE A 25 24.79 -37.81 -7.38
C PHE A 25 25.69 -36.78 -8.06
N GLN A 26 25.09 -35.98 -8.94
CA GLN A 26 25.64 -34.72 -9.43
C GLN A 26 25.05 -33.58 -8.61
N ARG A 27 25.68 -32.40 -8.63
CA ARG A 27 25.16 -31.23 -7.90
C ARG A 27 23.72 -30.88 -8.30
N LYS A 28 23.39 -31.01 -9.59
CA LYS A 28 22.02 -30.82 -10.10
C LYS A 28 21.00 -31.74 -9.43
N HIS A 29 21.35 -33.00 -9.16
CA HIS A 29 20.44 -33.95 -8.51
C HIS A 29 20.14 -33.52 -7.07
N LEU A 30 21.16 -33.06 -6.32
CA LEU A 30 20.94 -32.50 -4.99
C LEU A 30 20.08 -31.23 -5.02
N ALA A 31 20.28 -30.37 -6.03
CA ALA A 31 19.45 -29.19 -6.24
C ALA A 31 17.98 -29.54 -6.49
N VAL A 32 17.72 -30.52 -7.35
CA VAL A 32 16.36 -31.05 -7.60
C VAL A 32 15.75 -31.58 -6.31
N HIS A 33 16.49 -32.36 -5.51
CA HIS A 33 15.97 -32.87 -4.23
C HIS A 33 15.64 -31.75 -3.23
N GLY A 34 16.49 -30.73 -3.12
CA GLY A 34 16.23 -29.58 -2.26
C GLY A 34 15.00 -28.77 -2.69
N LEU A 35 14.86 -28.51 -3.99
CA LEU A 35 13.69 -27.81 -4.54
C LEU A 35 12.41 -28.64 -4.44
N THR A 36 12.50 -29.97 -4.58
CA THR A 36 11.36 -30.87 -4.38
C THR A 36 10.84 -30.75 -2.95
N MET A 37 11.73 -30.81 -1.95
CA MET A 37 11.37 -30.61 -0.54
C MET A 37 10.71 -29.25 -0.29
N LEU A 38 11.21 -28.17 -0.92
CA LEU A 38 10.59 -26.85 -0.85
C LEU A 38 9.18 -26.86 -1.45
N PHE A 39 9.01 -27.42 -2.65
CA PHE A 39 7.71 -27.48 -3.32
C PHE A 39 6.70 -28.35 -2.60
N GLU A 40 7.11 -29.48 -2.01
CA GLU A 40 6.26 -30.31 -1.15
C GLU A 40 5.78 -29.51 0.07
N HIS A 41 6.68 -28.79 0.75
CA HIS A 41 6.30 -27.93 1.86
C HIS A 41 5.32 -26.84 1.44
N MET A 42 5.55 -26.17 0.32
CA MET A 42 4.67 -25.12 -0.18
C MET A 42 3.30 -25.67 -0.60
N ALA A 43 3.26 -26.86 -1.21
CA ALA A 43 2.03 -27.55 -1.60
C ALA A 43 1.15 -27.92 -0.40
N THR A 44 1.74 -28.16 0.77
CA THR A 44 1.00 -28.53 1.99
C THR A 44 0.69 -27.31 2.87
N ASN A 45 1.71 -26.49 3.16
CA ASN A 45 1.66 -25.46 4.22
C ASN A 45 1.55 -24.02 3.68
N TYR A 46 1.87 -23.79 2.40
CA TYR A 46 1.95 -22.46 1.81
C TYR A 46 1.23 -22.34 0.46
N LYS A 47 0.12 -23.07 0.32
CA LYS A 47 -0.68 -23.34 -0.91
C LYS A 47 -1.04 -22.13 -1.78
N LEU A 48 -1.05 -20.93 -1.21
CA LEU A 48 -1.49 -19.70 -1.88
C LEU A 48 -0.36 -18.88 -2.50
N GLU A 49 0.89 -19.25 -2.24
CA GLU A 49 2.07 -18.61 -2.80
C GLU A 49 2.15 -18.91 -4.30
N PHE A 50 2.40 -17.88 -5.09
CA PHE A 50 2.68 -18.08 -6.51
C PHE A 50 4.17 -18.30 -6.69
N THR A 51 4.53 -19.39 -7.35
CA THR A 51 5.93 -19.74 -7.62
C THR A 51 6.17 -19.83 -9.11
N ALA A 52 7.23 -19.20 -9.59
CA ALA A 52 7.75 -19.33 -10.95
C ALA A 52 9.13 -20.02 -10.92
N MET A 53 9.49 -20.67 -12.02
CA MET A 53 10.78 -21.32 -12.17
C MET A 53 11.51 -20.80 -13.41
N VAL A 54 12.67 -20.21 -13.18
CA VAL A 54 13.62 -19.73 -14.18
C VAL A 54 14.84 -20.65 -14.14
N VAL A 55 15.27 -21.13 -15.30
CA VAL A 55 16.55 -21.86 -15.44
C VAL A 55 17.57 -20.95 -16.12
N PHE A 56 18.84 -21.09 -15.78
CA PHE A 56 19.89 -20.31 -16.42
C PHE A 56 21.20 -21.06 -16.65
N SER A 57 21.82 -20.75 -17.77
CA SER A 57 23.21 -21.03 -18.13
C SER A 57 23.73 -19.79 -18.87
N SER A 58 24.10 -19.88 -20.15
CA SER A 58 24.57 -18.72 -20.92
C SER A 58 23.42 -17.79 -21.31
N LEU A 59 22.23 -18.36 -21.42
CA LEU A 59 20.93 -17.73 -21.53
C LEU A 59 20.09 -18.10 -20.31
N TRP A 60 18.96 -17.43 -20.13
CA TRP A 60 17.94 -17.82 -19.16
C TRP A 60 16.63 -18.11 -19.87
N GLU A 61 15.81 -18.97 -19.28
CA GLU A 61 14.49 -19.33 -19.77
C GLU A 61 13.50 -19.39 -18.60
N LEU A 62 12.29 -18.86 -18.82
CA LEU A 62 11.17 -19.06 -17.91
C LEU A 62 10.55 -20.44 -18.20
N MET A 63 10.97 -21.44 -17.44
CA MET A 63 10.51 -22.82 -17.60
C MET A 63 9.06 -23.01 -17.12
N VAL A 64 8.71 -22.40 -15.99
CA VAL A 64 7.34 -22.42 -15.44
C VAL A 64 6.94 -21.00 -15.04
N PRO A 65 5.86 -20.42 -15.61
CA PRO A 65 5.34 -19.12 -15.17
C PRO A 65 4.75 -19.21 -13.76
N PHE A 66 4.40 -18.07 -13.15
CA PHE A 66 3.82 -18.05 -11.80
C PHE A 66 2.58 -18.94 -11.70
N THR A 67 2.66 -19.95 -10.83
CA THR A 67 1.59 -20.91 -10.60
C THR A 67 1.50 -21.28 -9.13
N ARG A 68 0.35 -21.85 -8.73
CA ARG A 68 0.15 -22.55 -7.44
C ARG A 68 0.16 -24.06 -7.62
N ASP A 69 0.30 -24.53 -8.85
CA ASP A 69 0.39 -25.94 -9.18
C ASP A 69 1.83 -26.43 -8.97
N TYR A 70 2.09 -26.86 -7.74
CA TYR A 70 3.40 -27.39 -7.35
C TYR A 70 3.74 -28.73 -8.02
N ASN A 71 2.75 -29.47 -8.53
CA ASN A 71 3.02 -30.68 -9.30
C ASN A 71 3.68 -30.32 -10.63
N THR A 72 3.18 -29.28 -11.32
CA THR A 72 3.81 -28.78 -12.56
C THR A 72 5.25 -28.32 -12.31
N LEU A 73 5.52 -27.66 -11.17
CA LEU A 73 6.87 -27.24 -10.78
C LEU A 73 7.80 -28.43 -10.50
N GLN A 74 7.29 -29.49 -9.83
CA GLN A 74 8.05 -30.72 -9.59
C GLN A 74 8.32 -31.51 -10.88
N GLU A 75 7.35 -31.60 -11.78
CA GLU A 75 7.52 -32.23 -13.10
C GLU A 75 8.60 -31.52 -13.94
N ALA A 76 8.66 -30.18 -13.86
CA ALA A 76 9.69 -29.38 -14.51
C ALA A 76 11.11 -29.72 -14.01
N LEU A 77 11.28 -29.99 -12.71
CA LEU A 77 12.56 -30.42 -12.14
C LEU A 77 13.08 -31.75 -12.70
N SER A 78 12.17 -32.62 -13.16
CA SER A 78 12.53 -33.93 -13.71
C SER A 78 13.07 -33.87 -15.15
N ASN A 79 12.80 -32.78 -15.87
CA ASN A 79 13.12 -32.62 -17.30
C ASN A 79 14.15 -31.50 -17.56
N ILE A 80 15.11 -31.33 -16.65
CA ILE A 80 16.14 -30.30 -16.76
C ILE A 80 17.29 -30.79 -17.65
N ASP A 81 17.52 -30.06 -18.75
CA ASP A 81 18.67 -30.25 -19.63
C ASP A 81 19.96 -29.65 -19.05
N ASP A 82 21.11 -30.21 -19.45
CA ASP A 82 22.44 -29.71 -19.08
C ASP A 82 22.96 -28.73 -20.15
N TYR A 83 23.48 -27.58 -19.73
CA TYR A 83 23.96 -26.53 -20.62
C TYR A 83 25.45 -26.21 -20.40
N ASP A 84 25.87 -24.99 -20.75
CA ASP A 84 27.25 -24.56 -20.94
C ASP A 84 27.83 -23.79 -19.74
N LYS A 85 27.74 -22.45 -19.74
CA LYS A 85 28.40 -21.55 -18.78
C LYS A 85 27.36 -20.70 -18.07
N THR A 86 27.57 -20.36 -16.80
CA THR A 86 26.68 -19.46 -16.06
C THR A 86 26.74 -18.01 -16.55
N CYS A 87 25.58 -17.35 -16.69
CA CYS A 87 25.44 -15.91 -16.92
C CYS A 87 24.41 -15.32 -15.93
N LEU A 88 24.81 -15.24 -14.66
CA LEU A 88 23.89 -14.91 -13.56
C LEU A 88 23.24 -13.53 -13.70
N GLU A 89 23.97 -12.54 -14.20
CA GLU A 89 23.40 -11.20 -14.42
C GLU A 89 22.20 -11.24 -15.37
N SER A 90 22.28 -12.03 -16.45
CA SER A 90 21.19 -12.16 -17.41
C SER A 90 19.97 -12.84 -16.78
N ALA A 91 20.19 -13.86 -15.94
CA ALA A 91 19.13 -14.50 -15.17
C ALA A 91 18.43 -13.52 -14.21
N LEU A 92 19.18 -12.69 -13.49
CA LEU A 92 18.62 -11.66 -12.59
C LEU A 92 17.83 -10.57 -13.34
N GLN A 93 18.25 -10.23 -14.58
CA GLN A 93 17.44 -9.37 -15.47
C GLN A 93 16.12 -10.06 -15.84
N GLY A 94 16.16 -11.36 -16.14
CA GLY A 94 14.98 -12.17 -16.40
C GLY A 94 14.02 -12.20 -15.22
N VAL A 95 14.52 -12.44 -14.01
CA VAL A 95 13.74 -12.38 -12.76
C VAL A 95 13.05 -11.03 -12.62
N SER A 96 13.78 -9.93 -12.87
CA SER A 96 13.23 -8.58 -12.78
C SER A 96 12.05 -8.39 -13.75
N SER A 97 12.20 -8.85 -14.98
CA SER A 97 11.16 -8.79 -16.01
C SER A 97 9.93 -9.62 -15.63
N VAL A 98 10.14 -10.86 -15.19
CA VAL A 98 9.05 -11.80 -14.86
C VAL A 98 8.21 -11.28 -13.69
N VAL A 99 8.86 -10.77 -12.63
CA VAL A 99 8.15 -10.22 -11.46
C VAL A 99 7.39 -8.94 -11.83
N GLN A 100 8.04 -7.99 -12.51
CA GLN A 100 7.41 -6.71 -12.85
C GLN A 100 6.22 -6.89 -13.80
N GLN A 101 6.31 -7.82 -14.75
CA GLN A 101 5.26 -8.07 -15.73
C GLN A 101 3.97 -8.61 -15.08
N GLU A 102 4.11 -9.44 -14.04
CA GLU A 102 2.97 -10.12 -13.40
C GLU A 102 2.46 -9.38 -12.15
N TRP A 103 3.37 -8.86 -11.33
CA TRP A 103 3.04 -8.31 -10.00
C TRP A 103 3.32 -6.81 -9.86
N GLY A 104 3.99 -6.19 -10.83
CA GLY A 104 4.43 -4.79 -10.75
C GLY A 104 5.60 -4.59 -9.79
N ALA A 105 5.79 -3.35 -9.31
CA ALA A 105 6.96 -2.95 -8.52
C ALA A 105 6.73 -2.91 -7.00
N SER A 106 5.50 -3.08 -6.54
CA SER A 106 5.15 -2.87 -5.12
C SER A 106 4.94 -4.17 -4.33
N ILE A 107 4.92 -5.32 -5.00
CA ILE A 107 4.65 -6.60 -4.35
C ILE A 107 5.97 -7.22 -3.89
N PRO A 108 6.17 -7.44 -2.57
CA PRO A 108 7.34 -8.13 -2.06
C PRO A 108 7.46 -9.50 -2.69
N SER A 109 8.65 -9.87 -3.17
CA SER A 109 8.92 -11.15 -3.87
C SER A 109 10.18 -11.82 -3.35
N GLN A 110 10.19 -13.15 -3.25
CA GLN A 110 11.34 -13.92 -2.79
C GLN A 110 12.05 -14.54 -3.99
N ILE A 111 13.37 -14.43 -4.04
CA ILE A 111 14.19 -15.04 -5.09
C ILE A 111 15.00 -16.15 -4.44
N VAL A 112 14.81 -17.39 -4.90
CA VAL A 112 15.59 -18.55 -4.44
C VAL A 112 16.55 -18.95 -5.55
N LEU A 113 17.79 -18.47 -5.47
CA LEU A 113 18.87 -18.80 -6.39
C LEU A 113 19.53 -20.10 -5.96
N VAL A 114 19.57 -21.09 -6.84
CA VAL A 114 20.18 -22.40 -6.59
C VAL A 114 21.36 -22.60 -7.56
N THR A 115 22.59 -22.59 -7.05
CA THR A 115 23.81 -22.67 -7.86
C THR A 115 24.94 -23.33 -7.06
N ASP A 116 25.96 -23.86 -7.73
CA ASP A 116 27.15 -24.41 -7.09
C ASP A 116 28.25 -23.38 -6.80
N GLY A 117 28.00 -22.11 -7.12
CA GLY A 117 28.97 -21.03 -6.94
C GLY A 117 30.07 -21.00 -8.01
N CYS A 118 29.99 -21.83 -9.06
CA CYS A 118 30.90 -21.73 -10.20
C CYS A 118 30.43 -20.63 -11.16
N LEU A 119 30.72 -19.38 -10.79
CA LEU A 119 30.12 -18.17 -11.37
C LEU A 119 30.62 -17.76 -12.77
N GLY A 120 31.16 -18.71 -13.53
CA GLY A 120 31.63 -18.54 -14.91
C GLY A 120 32.98 -17.85 -15.04
N ILE A 121 33.47 -17.76 -16.29
CA ILE A 121 34.75 -17.10 -16.63
C ILE A 121 34.56 -16.07 -17.75
N GLY A 122 35.29 -14.95 -17.66
CA GLY A 122 35.32 -13.91 -18.70
C GLY A 122 34.01 -13.12 -18.83
N LYS A 123 33.63 -12.77 -20.07
CA LYS A 123 32.40 -11.99 -20.32
C LYS A 123 31.15 -12.83 -20.00
N GLY A 124 30.37 -12.35 -19.03
CA GLY A 124 29.18 -13.00 -18.48
C GLY A 124 29.40 -13.66 -17.11
N SER A 125 30.65 -13.74 -16.62
CA SER A 125 30.89 -14.20 -15.25
C SER A 125 30.45 -13.17 -14.23
N LEU A 126 30.06 -13.62 -13.03
CA LEU A 126 29.68 -12.70 -11.96
C LEU A 126 30.83 -11.77 -11.59
N GLN A 127 32.06 -12.29 -11.54
CA GLN A 127 33.26 -11.50 -11.29
C GLN A 127 33.39 -10.33 -12.27
N HIS A 128 33.20 -10.58 -13.57
CA HIS A 128 33.26 -9.52 -14.58
C HIS A 128 32.10 -8.52 -14.44
N SER A 129 30.89 -9.01 -14.15
CA SER A 129 29.73 -8.16 -13.94
C SER A 129 29.89 -7.21 -12.74
N LEU A 130 30.39 -7.72 -11.62
CA LEU A 130 30.66 -6.93 -10.41
C LEU A 130 31.82 -5.95 -10.61
N ALA A 131 32.88 -6.34 -11.33
CA ALA A 131 34.00 -5.45 -11.63
C ALA A 131 33.61 -4.26 -12.54
N THR A 132 32.57 -4.41 -13.37
CA THR A 132 32.10 -3.39 -14.31
C THR A 132 30.94 -2.55 -13.78
N LEU A 133 30.54 -2.73 -12.51
CA LEU A 133 29.35 -2.10 -11.93
C LEU A 133 29.32 -0.57 -12.10
N ASN A 134 30.45 0.09 -11.80
CA ASN A 134 30.58 1.55 -11.81
C ASN A 134 30.71 2.15 -13.22
N GLN A 135 30.86 1.33 -14.26
CA GLN A 135 31.09 1.78 -15.64
C GLN A 135 29.81 1.76 -16.49
N ARG A 136 28.67 1.38 -15.88
CA ARG A 136 27.42 1.15 -16.58
C ARG A 136 26.57 2.41 -16.64
N ASN A 137 25.96 2.64 -17.80
CA ASN A 137 24.91 3.63 -17.99
C ASN A 137 23.54 3.05 -17.62
N ASP A 138 22.51 3.88 -17.51
CA ASP A 138 21.13 3.47 -17.19
C ASP A 138 20.59 2.35 -18.11
N SER A 139 21.05 2.27 -19.35
CA SER A 139 20.62 1.22 -20.29
C SER A 139 21.12 -0.19 -19.95
N ASN A 140 22.23 -0.31 -19.22
CA ASN A 140 22.88 -1.59 -18.87
C ASN A 140 23.08 -1.71 -17.35
N ARG A 141 22.15 -1.15 -16.59
CA ARG A 141 22.20 -1.16 -15.13
C ARG A 141 22.20 -2.59 -14.61
N PHE A 142 22.99 -2.83 -13.58
CA PHE A 142 22.99 -4.12 -12.92
C PHE A 142 21.62 -4.35 -12.25
N PRO A 143 21.07 -5.57 -12.23
CA PRO A 143 19.68 -5.81 -11.78
C PRO A 143 19.44 -5.56 -10.29
N LEU A 144 20.52 -5.53 -9.49
CA LEU A 144 20.46 -5.30 -8.04
C LEU A 144 20.81 -3.83 -7.69
N PRO A 145 20.12 -3.24 -6.70
CA PRO A 145 18.98 -3.81 -5.97
C PRO A 145 17.76 -3.95 -6.89
N PHE A 146 16.95 -4.99 -6.66
CA PHE A 146 15.73 -5.16 -7.43
C PHE A 146 14.82 -3.93 -7.28
N SER A 147 14.06 -3.62 -8.33
CA SER A 147 13.12 -2.48 -8.35
C SER A 147 11.87 -2.69 -7.49
N PHE A 148 11.70 -3.89 -6.94
CA PHE A 148 10.59 -4.29 -6.07
C PHE A 148 11.17 -4.79 -4.74
N PRO A 149 10.41 -4.71 -3.63
CA PRO A 149 10.85 -5.26 -2.35
C PRO A 149 11.16 -6.75 -2.53
N SER A 150 12.36 -7.18 -2.11
CA SER A 150 12.82 -8.52 -2.44
C SER A 150 13.73 -9.11 -1.38
N LYS A 151 13.70 -10.44 -1.25
CA LYS A 151 14.68 -11.20 -0.46
C LYS A 151 15.40 -12.18 -1.37
N LEU A 152 16.73 -12.09 -1.42
CA LEU A 152 17.59 -12.94 -2.23
C LEU A 152 18.17 -14.07 -1.38
N TYR A 153 17.61 -15.27 -1.50
CA TYR A 153 18.10 -16.47 -0.85
C TYR A 153 18.99 -17.27 -1.82
N ILE A 154 20.24 -17.51 -1.45
CA ILE A 154 21.22 -18.21 -2.29
C ILE A 154 21.51 -19.58 -1.68
N MET A 155 21.09 -20.64 -2.36
CA MET A 155 21.26 -22.03 -1.96
C MET A 155 22.48 -22.63 -2.66
N CYS A 156 23.58 -22.80 -1.92
CA CYS A 156 24.84 -23.24 -2.50
C CYS A 156 24.95 -24.76 -2.58
N MET A 157 25.10 -25.28 -3.81
CA MET A 157 25.38 -26.70 -4.08
C MET A 157 26.88 -27.02 -4.00
N ALA A 158 27.58 -26.36 -3.08
CA ALA A 158 28.99 -26.55 -2.78
C ALA A 158 29.17 -26.35 -1.27
N ASN A 159 30.16 -27.03 -0.68
CA ASN A 159 30.46 -26.84 0.72
C ASN A 159 31.22 -25.52 0.94
N LEU A 160 31.29 -25.09 2.20
CA LEU A 160 31.92 -23.82 2.56
C LEU A 160 33.40 -23.76 2.14
N GLU A 161 34.12 -24.88 2.30
CA GLU A 161 35.54 -24.99 1.93
C GLU A 161 35.78 -24.79 0.43
N GLU A 162 34.94 -25.39 -0.44
CA GLU A 162 35.01 -25.21 -1.89
C GLU A 162 34.75 -23.75 -2.29
N LEU A 163 33.71 -23.13 -1.73
CA LEU A 163 33.34 -21.75 -2.05
C LEU A 163 34.40 -20.73 -1.60
N GLN A 164 35.04 -20.97 -0.47
CA GLN A 164 36.14 -20.16 0.04
C GLN A 164 37.42 -20.37 -0.79
N GLY A 165 37.69 -21.60 -1.23
CA GLY A 165 38.86 -21.92 -2.04
C GLY A 165 38.86 -21.28 -3.43
N SER A 166 37.70 -20.88 -3.95
CA SER A 166 37.53 -20.25 -5.27
C SER A 166 37.10 -18.78 -5.24
N ASP A 167 37.19 -18.11 -4.07
CA ASP A 167 36.69 -16.75 -3.83
C ASP A 167 35.21 -16.54 -4.23
N SER A 168 34.46 -17.63 -4.42
CA SER A 168 33.10 -17.58 -4.96
C SER A 168 32.10 -17.11 -3.91
N LEU A 169 32.37 -17.41 -2.64
CA LEU A 169 31.56 -16.92 -1.52
C LEU A 169 31.51 -15.39 -1.46
N GLU A 170 32.65 -14.71 -1.62
CA GLU A 170 32.74 -13.24 -1.57
C GLU A 170 31.86 -12.59 -2.67
N TYR A 171 31.86 -13.17 -3.87
CA TYR A 171 31.01 -12.68 -4.96
C TYR A 171 29.51 -12.91 -4.70
N LEU A 172 29.14 -14.01 -4.05
CA LEU A 172 27.75 -14.27 -3.66
C LEU A 172 27.32 -13.34 -2.52
N GLU A 173 28.17 -13.10 -1.52
CA GLU A 173 27.92 -12.13 -0.44
C GLU A 173 27.70 -10.73 -1.01
N ARG A 174 28.50 -10.36 -2.01
CA ARG A 174 28.36 -9.08 -2.69
C ARG A 174 27.01 -8.89 -3.40
N LEU A 175 26.36 -9.97 -3.86
CA LEU A 175 25.02 -9.87 -4.44
C LEU A 175 23.99 -9.47 -3.38
N ILE A 176 24.08 -10.03 -2.18
CA ILE A 176 23.17 -9.68 -1.08
C ILE A 176 23.39 -8.22 -0.66
N ASP A 177 24.65 -7.78 -0.54
CA ASP A 177 24.96 -6.37 -0.26
C ASP A 177 24.36 -5.43 -1.30
N LEU A 178 24.46 -5.77 -2.58
CA LEU A 178 23.87 -5.00 -3.68
C LEU A 178 22.34 -5.01 -3.63
N ASN A 179 21.73 -6.00 -2.99
CA ASN A 179 20.29 -6.04 -2.70
C ASN A 179 19.95 -5.40 -1.33
N ASN A 180 20.76 -4.45 -0.86
CA ASN A 180 20.61 -3.75 0.42
C ASN A 180 20.66 -4.64 1.68
N GLY A 181 21.30 -5.82 1.60
CA GLY A 181 21.33 -6.77 2.70
C GLY A 181 20.07 -7.65 2.80
N GLU A 182 19.09 -7.47 1.92
CA GLU A 182 17.85 -8.24 1.93
C GLU A 182 18.05 -9.61 1.29
N GLY A 183 18.45 -10.59 2.11
CA GLY A 183 18.71 -11.96 1.66
C GLY A 183 19.53 -12.77 2.65
N GLN A 184 19.81 -14.03 2.31
CA GLN A 184 20.71 -14.89 3.07
C GLN A 184 21.39 -15.92 2.15
N ILE A 185 22.69 -16.17 2.36
CA ILE A 185 23.39 -17.30 1.75
C ILE A 185 23.26 -18.52 2.67
N PHE A 186 22.90 -19.65 2.07
CA PHE A 186 22.85 -20.94 2.72
C PHE A 186 24.00 -21.80 2.19
N THR A 187 24.96 -22.09 3.07
CA THR A 187 26.10 -22.98 2.81
C THR A 187 26.05 -24.22 3.69
N ILE A 188 26.83 -25.23 3.32
CA ILE A 188 27.01 -26.47 4.09
C ILE A 188 28.42 -26.46 4.69
N ASP A 189 28.50 -26.39 6.01
CA ASP A 189 29.74 -26.60 6.77
C ASP A 189 29.92 -28.10 7.02
N GLY A 190 30.46 -28.81 6.03
CA GLY A 190 30.61 -30.26 6.04
C GLY A 190 30.56 -30.90 4.65
N PRO A 191 30.37 -32.23 4.55
CA PRO A 191 30.28 -32.91 3.26
C PRO A 191 29.01 -32.50 2.51
N LEU A 192 29.14 -32.27 1.21
CA LEU A 192 27.99 -32.06 0.34
C LEU A 192 27.27 -33.41 0.18
N CYS A 193 26.06 -33.54 0.71
CA CYS A 193 25.26 -34.76 0.62
C CYS A 193 23.77 -34.44 0.77
N LEU A 194 22.90 -35.39 0.41
CA LEU A 194 21.44 -35.21 0.44
C LEU A 194 20.92 -34.73 1.80
N LYS A 195 21.38 -35.35 2.89
CA LYS A 195 20.98 -34.98 4.27
C LYS A 195 21.28 -33.51 4.59
N ASN A 196 22.46 -33.03 4.20
CA ASN A 196 22.87 -31.66 4.48
C ASN A 196 22.13 -30.65 3.59
N VAL A 197 21.82 -31.03 2.35
CA VAL A 197 20.98 -30.22 1.45
C VAL A 197 19.54 -30.13 1.95
N GLN A 198 18.96 -31.24 2.42
CA GLN A 198 17.63 -31.22 3.07
C GLN A 198 17.62 -30.32 4.31
N SER A 199 18.65 -30.40 5.16
CA SER A 199 18.81 -29.48 6.31
C SER A 199 18.92 -28.02 5.87
N MET A 200 19.66 -27.74 4.80
CA MET A 200 19.82 -26.41 4.23
C MET A 200 18.49 -25.83 3.72
N PHE A 201 17.70 -26.60 2.97
CA PHE A 201 16.36 -26.18 2.52
C PHE A 201 15.34 -26.12 3.65
N GLY A 202 15.46 -26.98 4.68
CA GLY A 202 14.68 -26.87 5.91
C GLY A 202 14.87 -25.53 6.60
N LYS A 203 16.11 -25.05 6.71
CA LYS A 203 16.40 -23.69 7.23
C LYS A 203 15.78 -22.59 6.38
N LEU A 204 15.81 -22.71 5.05
CA LEU A 204 15.12 -21.76 4.16
C LEU A 204 13.61 -21.75 4.43
N ILE A 205 13.00 -22.93 4.56
CA ILE A 205 11.59 -23.10 4.88
C ILE A 205 11.24 -22.38 6.20
N ASP A 206 12.02 -22.62 7.24
CA ASP A 206 11.81 -22.02 8.55
C ASP A 206 11.86 -20.48 8.50
N VAL A 207 12.81 -19.94 7.73
CA VAL A 207 13.05 -18.50 7.60
C VAL A 207 11.99 -17.80 6.75
N ALA A 208 11.60 -18.39 5.62
CA ALA A 208 10.87 -17.68 4.56
C ALA A 208 9.46 -18.22 4.29
N TYR A 209 9.17 -19.47 4.65
CA TYR A 209 7.94 -20.19 4.27
C TYR A 209 7.19 -20.80 5.46
N THR A 210 7.48 -20.33 6.68
CA THR A 210 6.69 -20.70 7.86
C THR A 210 5.37 -19.91 7.85
N PRO A 211 4.20 -20.59 7.87
CA PRO A 211 2.92 -19.90 7.92
C PRO A 211 2.79 -19.06 9.21
N PHE A 212 2.03 -17.96 9.14
CA PHE A 212 1.79 -17.13 10.33
C PHE A 212 0.45 -17.52 10.94
N HIS A 213 0.49 -18.16 12.10
CA HIS A 213 -0.71 -18.53 12.87
C HIS A 213 -1.05 -17.47 13.89
N ALA A 214 -2.34 -17.17 14.01
CA ALA A 214 -2.89 -16.19 14.92
C ALA A 214 -4.26 -16.66 15.42
N VAL A 215 -4.78 -15.98 16.44
CA VAL A 215 -6.14 -16.19 16.95
C VAL A 215 -6.94 -14.93 16.66
N LEU A 216 -7.96 -15.06 15.81
CA LEU A 216 -8.91 -13.98 15.55
C LEU A 216 -9.98 -13.97 16.64
N LYS A 217 -10.10 -12.85 17.36
CA LYS A 217 -11.02 -12.69 18.49
C LYS A 217 -11.97 -11.52 18.27
N CYS A 218 -13.22 -11.68 18.69
CA CYS A 218 -14.21 -10.61 18.79
C CYS A 218 -15.02 -10.83 20.07
N GLY A 219 -14.57 -10.23 21.18
CA GLY A 219 -15.06 -10.56 22.51
C GLY A 219 -14.84 -12.04 22.82
N ASN A 220 -15.93 -12.79 23.05
CA ASN A 220 -15.88 -14.22 23.37
C ASN A 220 -15.89 -15.14 22.12
N LEU A 221 -16.04 -14.58 20.91
CA LEU A 221 -15.95 -15.34 19.67
C LEU A 221 -14.48 -15.44 19.26
N SER A 222 -14.00 -16.65 18.96
CA SER A 222 -12.62 -16.87 18.53
C SER A 222 -12.53 -17.93 17.43
N SER A 223 -11.50 -17.80 16.59
CA SER A 223 -11.05 -18.85 15.67
C SER A 223 -9.54 -18.78 15.53
N ASP A 224 -8.89 -19.94 15.45
CA ASP A 224 -7.53 -20.03 14.96
C ASP A 224 -7.51 -19.72 13.47
N VAL A 225 -6.52 -18.93 13.05
CA VAL A 225 -6.38 -18.45 11.67
C VAL A 225 -4.94 -18.46 11.18
N GLN A 226 -4.80 -18.61 9.87
CA GLN A 226 -3.57 -18.34 9.13
C GLN A 226 -3.68 -16.98 8.45
N VAL A 227 -2.67 -16.14 8.61
CA VAL A 227 -2.53 -14.85 7.90
C VAL A 227 -1.56 -15.02 6.73
N PHE A 228 -2.04 -14.86 5.51
CA PHE A 228 -1.27 -15.11 4.28
C PHE A 228 -1.22 -13.90 3.33
N PRO A 229 -0.05 -13.47 2.82
CA PRO A 229 1.29 -13.94 3.18
C PRO A 229 1.61 -13.54 4.62
N ARG A 230 2.69 -14.09 5.18
CA ARG A 230 3.19 -13.66 6.50
C ARG A 230 3.41 -12.14 6.51
N PRO A 231 2.85 -11.40 7.49
CA PRO A 231 3.14 -9.97 7.65
C PRO A 231 4.62 -9.74 7.96
N GLU A 232 5.26 -8.84 7.23
CA GLU A 232 6.63 -8.44 7.51
C GLU A 232 6.69 -7.46 8.69
N PRO A 233 7.75 -7.50 9.51
CA PRO A 233 7.94 -6.50 10.55
C PRO A 233 8.06 -5.10 9.95
N VAL A 234 7.36 -4.13 10.53
CA VAL A 234 7.40 -2.73 10.09
C VAL A 234 8.44 -1.99 10.91
N ILE A 235 9.45 -1.43 10.25
CA ILE A 235 10.42 -0.56 10.90
C ILE A 235 9.83 0.85 10.95
N THR A 236 9.48 1.31 12.15
CA THR A 236 9.10 2.71 12.34
C THR A 236 10.36 3.54 12.58
N ASP A 237 10.48 4.66 11.86
CA ASP A 237 11.57 5.64 12.01
C ASP A 237 11.48 6.32 13.40
N GLU A 238 11.94 5.62 14.44
CA GLU A 238 12.30 6.23 15.72
C GLU A 238 13.78 6.58 15.63
N GLU A 239 14.12 7.88 15.70
CA GLU A 239 15.44 8.46 15.39
C GLU A 239 16.65 7.85 16.14
N ILE A 240 16.42 7.02 17.17
CA ILE A 240 17.45 6.56 18.10
C ILE A 240 17.62 5.03 18.11
N ASP A 241 16.58 4.24 17.83
CA ASP A 241 16.68 2.79 17.69
C ASP A 241 15.46 2.27 16.90
N PRO A 242 15.59 1.98 15.59
CA PRO A 242 14.49 1.42 14.80
C PRO A 242 14.13 0.03 15.33
N LEU A 243 13.07 -0.05 16.14
CA LEU A 243 12.55 -1.32 16.64
C LEU A 243 11.52 -1.88 15.65
N PRO A 244 11.70 -3.10 15.12
CA PRO A 244 10.74 -3.71 14.21
C PRO A 244 9.44 -4.03 14.95
N LYS A 245 8.32 -3.49 14.48
CA LYS A 245 6.99 -3.82 15.00
C LYS A 245 6.43 -5.04 14.28
N THR A 246 6.17 -6.11 15.04
CA THR A 246 5.46 -7.29 14.56
C THR A 246 4.01 -7.24 15.01
N ILE A 247 3.10 -7.75 14.17
CA ILE A 247 1.70 -7.85 14.57
C ILE A 247 1.53 -8.83 15.75
N ASN A 248 0.53 -8.58 16.60
CA ASN A 248 0.12 -9.49 17.66
C ASN A 248 -0.38 -10.81 17.07
N THR A 249 -0.16 -11.91 17.80
CA THR A 249 -0.76 -13.21 17.50
C THR A 249 -2.24 -13.27 17.88
N ASP A 250 -2.66 -12.48 18.86
CA ASP A 250 -4.07 -12.26 19.19
C ASP A 250 -4.60 -11.06 18.39
N LEU A 251 -5.40 -11.34 17.36
CA LEU A 251 -6.02 -10.34 16.51
C LEU A 251 -7.39 -9.97 17.09
N GLU A 252 -7.42 -8.96 17.94
CA GLU A 252 -8.64 -8.52 18.63
C GLU A 252 -9.42 -7.51 17.78
N VAL A 253 -10.66 -7.86 17.44
CA VAL A 253 -11.63 -6.96 16.82
C VAL A 253 -12.16 -5.99 17.87
N VAL A 254 -11.91 -4.70 17.67
CA VAL A 254 -12.25 -3.63 18.63
C VAL A 254 -13.49 -2.82 18.24
N GLY A 255 -14.00 -2.99 17.02
CA GLY A 255 -15.18 -2.29 16.54
C GLY A 255 -15.48 -2.53 15.07
N PHE A 256 -16.57 -1.97 14.58
CA PHE A 256 -17.02 -2.07 13.20
C PHE A 256 -17.29 -0.67 12.64
N ILE A 257 -16.98 -0.48 11.35
CA ILE A 257 -17.17 0.78 10.63
C ILE A 257 -17.71 0.45 9.24
N ASP A 258 -18.63 1.27 8.72
CA ASP A 258 -19.13 1.11 7.36
C ASP A 258 -18.03 1.28 6.30
N ILE A 259 -18.13 0.53 5.19
CA ILE A 259 -17.21 0.70 4.06
C ILE A 259 -17.24 2.14 3.52
N ALA A 260 -18.38 2.83 3.62
CA ALA A 260 -18.50 4.24 3.23
C ALA A 260 -17.67 5.18 4.13
N ASP A 261 -17.59 4.89 5.43
CA ASP A 261 -16.90 5.70 6.44
C ASP A 261 -15.39 5.44 6.48
N ILE A 262 -14.99 4.17 6.36
CA ILE A 262 -13.56 3.79 6.24
C ILE A 262 -12.97 4.31 4.92
N SER A 263 -13.81 4.43 3.87
CA SER A 263 -13.44 4.86 2.53
C SER A 263 -12.44 3.90 1.87
N SER A 264 -11.33 4.40 1.32
CA SER A 264 -10.24 3.61 0.75
C SER A 264 -8.93 3.99 1.44
N PRO A 265 -8.69 3.49 2.67
CA PRO A 265 -7.55 3.91 3.45
C PRO A 265 -6.23 3.47 2.80
N PRO A 266 -5.16 4.26 2.93
CA PRO A 266 -3.82 3.78 2.64
C PRO A 266 -3.48 2.66 3.63
N VAL A 267 -2.91 1.57 3.12
CA VAL A 267 -2.58 0.38 3.90
C VAL A 267 -1.17 -0.06 3.51
N LEU A 268 -0.43 -0.61 4.47
CA LEU A 268 0.93 -1.11 4.26
C LEU A 268 0.93 -2.38 3.41
N SER A 269 0.06 -3.32 3.78
CA SER A 269 -0.02 -4.64 3.18
C SER A 269 -1.41 -5.24 3.36
N ARG A 270 -1.69 -6.27 2.56
CA ARG A 270 -2.98 -6.98 2.54
C ARG A 270 -2.72 -8.47 2.68
N HIS A 271 -3.52 -9.11 3.52
CA HIS A 271 -3.36 -10.51 3.89
C HIS A 271 -4.72 -11.22 3.86
N LEU A 272 -4.79 -12.42 3.33
CA LEU A 272 -5.91 -13.33 3.53
C LEU A 272 -5.89 -13.83 4.98
N VAL A 273 -7.08 -13.98 5.56
CA VAL A 273 -7.26 -14.56 6.89
C VAL A 273 -8.11 -15.82 6.71
N LEU A 274 -7.50 -16.96 6.92
CA LEU A 274 -8.09 -18.28 6.64
C LEU A 274 -8.25 -19.04 7.95
N PRO A 275 -9.39 -19.71 8.18
CA PRO A 275 -9.53 -20.57 9.34
C PRO A 275 -8.62 -21.79 9.23
N ILE A 276 -7.98 -22.16 10.33
CA ILE A 276 -7.19 -23.38 10.44
C ILE A 276 -7.83 -24.34 11.45
N ALA A 277 -7.69 -25.63 11.22
CA ALA A 277 -8.12 -26.65 12.16
C ALA A 277 -6.90 -27.07 12.99
N LEU A 278 -6.89 -26.73 14.28
CA LEU A 278 -5.88 -27.19 15.22
C LEU A 278 -6.42 -28.36 16.05
N ASN A 279 -5.59 -29.38 16.25
CA ASN A 279 -5.83 -30.42 17.25
C ASN A 279 -5.52 -29.88 18.66
N LYS A 280 -5.90 -30.63 19.69
CA LYS A 280 -5.68 -30.25 21.10
C LYS A 280 -4.22 -29.98 21.47
N GLU A 281 -3.28 -30.51 20.70
CA GLU A 281 -1.83 -30.33 20.90
C GLU A 281 -1.29 -29.08 20.19
N GLY A 282 -2.13 -28.35 19.45
CA GLY A 282 -1.75 -27.16 18.68
C GLY A 282 -1.23 -27.46 17.27
N ASP A 283 -1.15 -28.74 16.89
CA ASP A 283 -0.77 -29.15 15.54
C ASP A 283 -1.93 -28.96 14.57
N GLU A 284 -1.64 -28.39 13.39
CA GLU A 284 -2.60 -28.33 12.29
C GLU A 284 -3.00 -29.75 11.87
N VAL A 285 -4.31 -29.99 11.80
CA VAL A 285 -4.84 -31.30 11.38
C VAL A 285 -4.50 -31.51 9.90
N GLY A 286 -3.41 -32.26 9.63
CA GLY A 286 -3.03 -32.65 8.27
C GLY A 286 -1.55 -32.44 7.89
N THR A 287 -0.73 -31.80 8.73
CA THR A 287 0.69 -31.54 8.39
C THR A 287 1.65 -32.68 8.73
N GLY A 288 1.14 -33.77 9.32
CA GLY A 288 1.92 -34.96 9.61
C GLY A 288 2.22 -35.77 8.34
N LEU A 289 3.49 -36.15 8.16
CA LEU A 289 3.98 -37.10 7.14
C LEU A 289 3.41 -38.52 7.34
N ALA A 290 2.10 -38.67 7.26
CA ALA A 290 1.42 -39.97 7.26
C ALA A 290 0.81 -40.19 5.86
N ASP A 291 1.26 -41.26 5.22
CA ASP A 291 1.00 -41.74 3.85
C ASP A 291 -0.47 -42.03 3.49
N ASP A 292 -1.45 -41.50 4.22
CA ASP A 292 -2.86 -41.78 4.00
C ASP A 292 -3.59 -40.54 3.46
N MET A 293 -3.58 -40.36 2.13
CA MET A 293 -4.41 -39.35 1.43
C MET A 293 -5.91 -39.46 1.75
N GLU A 294 -6.37 -40.58 2.31
CA GLU A 294 -7.76 -40.73 2.78
C GLU A 294 -8.04 -39.89 4.04
N ASP A 295 -7.03 -39.64 4.88
CA ASP A 295 -7.20 -38.95 6.16
C ASP A 295 -7.29 -37.43 6.03
N GLU A 296 -6.55 -36.80 5.10
CA GLU A 296 -6.67 -35.35 4.86
C GLU A 296 -8.09 -34.94 4.45
N ASN A 297 -8.71 -35.75 3.59
CA ASN A 297 -10.06 -35.48 3.12
C ASN A 297 -11.08 -35.68 4.24
N SER A 298 -10.81 -36.61 5.16
CA SER A 298 -11.59 -36.83 6.38
C SER A 298 -11.45 -35.65 7.36
N ALA A 299 -10.22 -35.20 7.62
CA ALA A 299 -9.92 -34.08 8.51
C ALA A 299 -10.58 -32.78 8.05
N ASN A 300 -10.43 -32.43 6.77
CA ASN A 300 -11.05 -31.24 6.19
C ASN A 300 -12.59 -31.31 6.21
N GLN A 301 -13.18 -32.51 6.02
CA GLN A 301 -14.62 -32.70 6.14
C GLN A 301 -15.12 -32.57 7.58
N ILE A 302 -14.35 -33.01 8.57
CA ILE A 302 -14.68 -32.82 9.99
C ILE A 302 -14.63 -31.34 10.34
N ALA A 303 -13.52 -30.67 10.01
CA ALA A 303 -13.33 -29.24 10.24
C ALA A 303 -14.42 -28.40 9.54
N GLY A 304 -14.77 -28.74 8.29
CA GLY A 304 -15.80 -28.06 7.52
C GLY A 304 -17.23 -28.16 8.08
N LYS A 305 -17.48 -29.08 9.03
CA LYS A 305 -18.77 -29.20 9.73
C LYS A 305 -18.81 -28.43 11.05
N ILE A 306 -17.66 -27.99 11.57
CA ILE A 306 -17.58 -27.22 12.81
C ILE A 306 -17.84 -25.75 12.48
N PRO A 307 -18.81 -25.08 13.14
CA PRO A 307 -19.05 -23.65 12.93
C PRO A 307 -17.79 -22.85 13.23
N ASN A 308 -17.37 -22.01 12.29
CA ASN A 308 -16.14 -21.24 12.40
C ASN A 308 -16.43 -19.73 12.39
N PHE A 309 -15.84 -19.00 13.33
CA PHE A 309 -16.05 -17.56 13.48
C PHE A 309 -15.61 -16.77 12.24
N CYS A 310 -14.55 -17.16 11.54
CA CYS A 310 -14.12 -16.47 10.31
C CYS A 310 -15.18 -16.53 9.21
N VAL A 311 -15.90 -17.66 9.09
CA VAL A 311 -16.97 -17.82 8.10
C VAL A 311 -18.14 -16.90 8.43
N LEU A 312 -18.53 -16.85 9.71
CA LEU A 312 -19.57 -15.94 10.20
C LEU A 312 -19.17 -14.47 9.96
N LEU A 313 -17.99 -14.07 10.43
CA LEU A 313 -17.49 -12.69 10.32
C LEU A 313 -17.40 -12.25 8.86
N HIS A 314 -16.80 -13.05 7.98
CA HIS A 314 -16.72 -12.76 6.55
C HIS A 314 -18.10 -12.58 5.92
N GLY A 315 -19.03 -13.49 6.21
CA GLY A 315 -20.40 -13.41 5.71
C GLY A 315 -21.10 -12.13 6.13
N SER A 316 -21.03 -11.79 7.42
CA SER A 316 -21.63 -10.58 7.99
C SER A 316 -21.00 -9.31 7.41
N LEU A 317 -19.67 -9.19 7.37
CA LEU A 317 -19.00 -8.01 6.81
C LEU A 317 -19.37 -7.75 5.34
N LYS A 318 -19.53 -8.82 4.56
CA LYS A 318 -19.95 -8.72 3.16
C LYS A 318 -21.40 -8.26 3.01
N VAL A 319 -22.31 -8.82 3.80
CA VAL A 319 -23.75 -8.52 3.71
C VAL A 319 -24.05 -7.11 4.19
N GLU A 320 -23.45 -6.72 5.32
CA GLU A 320 -23.66 -5.40 5.92
C GLU A 320 -22.83 -4.30 5.26
N GLY A 321 -21.86 -4.63 4.41
CA GLY A 321 -20.99 -3.62 3.80
C GLY A 321 -20.12 -2.89 4.83
N MET A 322 -19.62 -3.63 5.82
CA MET A 322 -18.82 -3.13 6.92
C MET A 322 -17.39 -3.68 6.88
N VAL A 323 -16.51 -3.03 7.65
CA VAL A 323 -15.18 -3.52 8.02
C VAL A 323 -15.08 -3.69 9.54
N ALA A 324 -14.28 -4.63 10.00
CA ALA A 324 -13.98 -4.80 11.43
C ALA A 324 -12.59 -4.22 11.73
N LEU A 325 -12.49 -3.26 12.65
CA LEU A 325 -11.21 -2.74 13.12
C LEU A 325 -10.51 -3.77 13.99
N VAL A 326 -9.23 -4.02 13.74
CA VAL A 326 -8.42 -5.00 14.47
C VAL A 326 -7.24 -4.31 15.14
N GLN A 327 -6.99 -4.64 16.41
CA GLN A 327 -5.78 -4.24 17.11
C GLN A 327 -4.63 -5.16 16.73
N LEU A 328 -3.60 -4.59 16.09
CA LEU A 328 -2.39 -5.31 15.66
C LEU A 328 -1.27 -5.18 16.69
N GLY A 329 -1.34 -4.21 17.59
CA GLY A 329 -0.35 -3.96 18.62
C GLY A 329 -0.66 -2.66 19.38
N PRO A 330 0.23 -2.24 20.29
CA PRO A 330 0.14 -0.92 20.91
C PRO A 330 0.20 0.17 19.85
N ASP A 331 -0.81 1.04 19.83
CA ASP A 331 -0.96 2.13 18.84
C ASP A 331 -0.88 1.65 17.38
N TRP A 332 -1.29 0.43 17.09
CA TRP A 332 -1.28 -0.12 15.74
C TRP A 332 -2.55 -0.91 15.45
N HIS A 333 -3.23 -0.54 14.38
CA HIS A 333 -4.53 -1.06 14.01
C HIS A 333 -4.56 -1.44 12.53
N GLY A 334 -5.49 -2.30 12.17
CA GLY A 334 -5.82 -2.66 10.80
C GLY A 334 -7.33 -2.80 10.63
N MET A 335 -7.73 -3.37 9.51
CA MET A 335 -9.12 -3.69 9.24
C MET A 335 -9.26 -5.06 8.58
N LEU A 336 -10.31 -5.79 8.96
CA LEU A 336 -10.81 -6.98 8.28
C LEU A 336 -12.00 -6.60 7.41
N TYR A 337 -12.05 -7.14 6.20
CA TYR A 337 -13.10 -6.87 5.23
C TYR A 337 -13.28 -8.06 4.28
N SER A 338 -14.44 -8.14 3.64
CA SER A 338 -14.69 -9.10 2.59
C SER A 338 -14.16 -8.57 1.25
N GLN A 339 -13.23 -9.30 0.63
CA GLN A 339 -12.79 -9.01 -0.74
C GLN A 339 -13.35 -10.06 -1.70
N ALA A 340 -13.97 -9.59 -2.79
CA ALA A 340 -14.33 -10.46 -3.90
C ALA A 340 -13.09 -10.69 -4.79
N ASP A 341 -12.68 -11.96 -4.89
CA ASP A 341 -11.69 -12.44 -5.86
C ASP A 341 -12.33 -12.59 -7.25
N SER A 342 -13.59 -13.05 -7.27
CA SER A 342 -14.42 -13.09 -8.46
C SER A 342 -15.88 -12.82 -8.09
N LYS A 343 -16.77 -12.77 -9.10
CA LYS A 343 -18.22 -12.68 -8.88
C LYS A 343 -18.78 -13.78 -7.94
N LYS A 344 -18.08 -14.92 -7.82
CA LYS A 344 -18.52 -16.08 -7.03
C LYS A 344 -17.70 -16.33 -5.76
N LYS A 345 -16.45 -15.87 -5.70
CA LYS A 345 -15.54 -16.16 -4.59
C LYS A 345 -15.18 -14.88 -3.86
N SER A 346 -15.45 -14.84 -2.56
CA SER A 346 -14.94 -13.81 -1.66
C SER A 346 -14.28 -14.46 -0.46
N ASN A 347 -13.25 -13.83 0.09
CA ASN A 347 -12.54 -14.29 1.27
C ASN A 347 -12.41 -13.13 2.27
N LEU A 348 -12.16 -13.49 3.53
CA LEU A 348 -11.79 -12.53 4.56
C LEU A 348 -10.36 -12.05 4.30
N MET A 349 -10.18 -10.74 4.25
CA MET A 349 -8.88 -10.10 4.11
C MET A 349 -8.65 -9.13 5.26
N MET A 350 -7.40 -9.04 5.71
CA MET A 350 -6.89 -8.06 6.65
C MET A 350 -5.99 -7.07 5.90
N SER A 351 -6.15 -5.79 6.17
CA SER A 351 -5.21 -4.74 5.76
C SER A 351 -4.62 -4.08 7.00
N LEU A 352 -3.31 -3.79 6.95
CA LEU A 352 -2.61 -3.13 8.05
C LEU A 352 -2.54 -1.64 7.78
N PHE A 353 -2.91 -0.80 8.75
CA PHE A 353 -2.67 0.64 8.64
C PHE A 353 -1.24 0.96 9.02
N GLU A 354 -0.83 2.19 8.73
CA GLU A 354 0.41 2.75 9.27
C GLU A 354 0.39 2.71 10.82
N PRO A 355 1.46 2.26 11.49
CA PRO A 355 1.59 2.37 12.94
C PRO A 355 1.42 3.83 13.40
N GLY A 356 0.63 4.04 14.44
CA GLY A 356 0.39 5.37 15.00
C GLY A 356 -1.02 5.55 15.56
N LEU A 357 -1.21 6.67 16.26
CA LEU A 357 -2.47 7.00 16.94
C LEU A 357 -3.58 7.47 16.00
N GLU A 358 -3.22 8.06 14.85
CA GLU A 358 -4.15 8.68 13.90
C GLU A 358 -3.76 8.29 12.45
N PRO A 359 -3.82 6.99 12.09
CA PRO A 359 -3.47 6.56 10.74
C PRO A 359 -4.41 7.15 9.68
N LEU A 360 -5.67 7.38 10.05
CA LEU A 360 -6.73 7.86 9.17
C LEU A 360 -7.34 9.15 9.72
N PRO A 361 -6.98 10.34 9.20
CA PRO A 361 -7.42 11.62 9.75
C PRO A 361 -8.95 11.82 9.77
N TRP A 362 -9.68 11.17 8.87
CA TRP A 362 -11.15 11.24 8.83
C TRP A 362 -11.84 10.36 9.88
N LEU A 363 -11.12 9.42 10.52
CA LEU A 363 -11.59 8.71 11.72
C LEU A 363 -11.06 9.34 13.01
N GLY A 364 -9.97 10.10 12.92
CA GLY A 364 -9.29 10.68 14.07
C GLY A 364 -8.46 9.64 14.82
N LYS A 365 -8.27 9.87 16.13
CA LYS A 365 -7.46 8.98 16.95
C LYS A 365 -8.18 7.66 17.16
N THR A 366 -7.56 6.54 16.81
CA THR A 366 -8.15 5.19 16.94
C THR A 366 -8.58 4.90 18.37
N MET A 367 -7.76 5.30 19.35
CA MET A 367 -8.05 5.18 20.78
C MET A 367 -9.25 6.02 21.28
N GLN A 368 -9.78 6.93 20.47
CA GLN A 368 -10.95 7.76 20.80
C GLN A 368 -12.22 7.26 20.11
N LEU A 369 -12.13 6.20 19.30
CA LEU A 369 -13.30 5.51 18.77
C LEU A 369 -13.92 4.69 19.90
N GLY A 370 -15.18 4.98 20.22
CA GLY A 370 -15.91 4.32 21.29
C GLY A 370 -17.20 3.69 20.79
N PRO A 371 -17.83 2.82 21.59
CA PRO A 371 -19.11 2.21 21.24
C PRO A 371 -20.21 3.28 21.19
N ILE A 372 -21.17 3.11 20.26
CA ILE A 372 -22.33 4.02 20.12
C ILE A 372 -23.19 4.09 21.39
N THR A 373 -23.10 3.10 22.28
CA THR A 373 -23.82 3.05 23.56
C THR A 373 -23.36 4.11 24.56
N ASP A 374 -22.13 4.59 24.43
CA ASP A 374 -21.58 5.64 25.30
C ASP A 374 -21.94 7.04 24.80
N ALA A 375 -22.44 7.16 23.57
CA ALA A 375 -22.92 8.41 23.01
C ALA A 375 -24.32 8.76 23.55
N LYS A 376 -24.59 10.06 23.68
CA LYS A 376 -25.91 10.56 24.15
C LYS A 376 -27.04 10.23 23.17
N GLU A 377 -26.71 10.19 21.89
CA GLU A 377 -27.59 9.90 20.76
C GLU A 377 -26.80 9.03 19.79
N ASN A 378 -27.48 8.12 19.07
CA ASN A 378 -26.81 7.30 18.06
C ASN A 378 -26.28 8.22 16.93
N PRO A 379 -24.95 8.30 16.71
CA PRO A 379 -24.39 9.20 15.70
C PRO A 379 -24.79 8.82 14.27
N TYR A 380 -25.18 7.56 14.04
CA TYR A 380 -25.70 7.06 12.76
C TYR A 380 -27.18 7.43 12.54
N GLY A 381 -27.86 7.97 13.56
CA GLY A 381 -29.30 8.23 13.54
C GLY A 381 -30.13 6.97 13.79
N GLU A 382 -31.42 7.14 14.08
CA GLU A 382 -32.34 6.02 14.35
C GLU A 382 -32.63 5.17 13.11
N GLU A 383 -32.55 5.77 11.92
CA GLU A 383 -32.78 5.14 10.62
C GLU A 383 -31.49 4.85 9.84
N ASP A 384 -30.31 4.96 10.50
CA ASP A 384 -29.01 4.74 9.87
C ASP A 384 -28.76 5.65 8.64
N ASN A 385 -29.17 6.92 8.76
CA ASN A 385 -29.17 7.91 7.67
C ASN A 385 -28.16 9.04 7.88
N LYS A 386 -27.36 8.97 8.95
CA LYS A 386 -26.28 9.90 9.28
C LYS A 386 -25.01 9.10 9.51
N SER A 387 -23.88 9.80 9.61
CA SER A 387 -22.62 9.21 10.06
C SER A 387 -21.85 10.26 10.88
N PRO A 388 -21.13 9.85 11.94
CA PRO A 388 -20.17 10.73 12.60
C PRO A 388 -18.94 11.04 11.72
N PHE A 389 -18.77 10.29 10.63
CA PHE A 389 -17.65 10.40 9.71
C PHE A 389 -18.08 11.04 8.37
N PRO A 390 -17.14 11.63 7.62
CA PRO A 390 -15.74 11.87 7.97
C PRO A 390 -15.56 13.02 8.97
N LEU A 391 -14.59 12.88 9.87
CA LEU A 391 -14.11 14.00 10.69
C LEU A 391 -13.49 15.07 9.79
N GLN A 392 -13.97 16.30 9.92
CA GLN A 392 -13.45 17.41 9.15
C GLN A 392 -12.16 17.96 9.80
N PRO A 393 -11.14 18.30 9.00
CA PRO A 393 -9.95 18.95 9.55
C PRO A 393 -10.32 20.31 10.17
N LYS A 394 -9.65 20.67 11.27
CA LYS A 394 -9.87 21.96 11.97
C LYS A 394 -9.80 23.17 11.03
N ASN A 395 -8.89 23.11 10.05
CA ASN A 395 -8.70 24.15 9.03
C ASN A 395 -9.12 23.61 7.66
N LYS A 396 -10.02 24.35 6.99
CA LYS A 396 -10.43 24.06 5.61
C LYS A 396 -9.23 24.21 4.67
N ARG A 397 -9.16 23.35 3.66
CA ARG A 397 -8.18 23.45 2.58
C ARG A 397 -8.56 24.57 1.62
N SER A 398 -7.61 25.04 0.81
CA SER A 398 -7.79 26.17 -0.12
C SER A 398 -8.91 25.97 -1.14
N TYR A 399 -9.17 24.73 -1.56
CA TYR A 399 -10.27 24.39 -2.47
C TYR A 399 -11.65 24.31 -1.79
N ALA A 400 -11.69 24.17 -0.46
CA ALA A 400 -12.91 24.11 0.35
C ALA A 400 -13.21 25.43 1.06
N GLN A 401 -12.45 26.48 0.75
CA GLN A 401 -12.59 27.82 1.29
C GLN A 401 -12.44 28.86 0.18
N ASN A 402 -13.05 30.03 0.36
CA ASN A 402 -12.84 31.13 -0.57
C ASN A 402 -11.41 31.67 -0.41
N VAL A 403 -10.58 31.45 -1.43
CA VAL A 403 -9.25 32.04 -1.57
C VAL A 403 -9.23 32.96 -2.79
N THR A 404 -8.39 33.98 -2.76
CA THR A 404 -8.23 34.93 -3.87
C THR A 404 -6.87 34.72 -4.53
N VAL A 405 -6.87 34.46 -5.85
CA VAL A 405 -5.65 34.20 -6.63
C VAL A 405 -5.69 35.03 -7.91
N TRP A 406 -4.84 36.06 -7.98
CA TRP A 406 -4.77 37.00 -9.12
C TRP A 406 -3.45 36.94 -9.88
N ILE A 407 -2.68 35.85 -9.74
CA ILE A 407 -1.44 35.62 -10.51
C ILE A 407 -1.76 35.56 -12.02
N LYS A 408 -2.89 34.96 -12.39
CA LYS A 408 -3.37 34.90 -13.78
C LYS A 408 -4.46 35.98 -14.00
N PRO A 409 -4.43 36.72 -15.13
CA PRO A 409 -5.44 37.75 -15.42
C PRO A 409 -6.88 37.24 -15.38
N SER A 410 -7.12 35.99 -15.77
CA SER A 410 -8.45 35.35 -15.76
C SER A 410 -9.05 35.25 -14.35
N GLY A 411 -8.23 35.02 -13.31
CA GLY A 411 -8.68 34.96 -11.93
C GLY A 411 -9.25 36.30 -11.46
N LEU A 412 -8.50 37.38 -11.73
CA LEU A 412 -8.95 38.73 -11.43
C LEU A 412 -10.23 39.10 -12.20
N GLN A 413 -10.25 38.83 -13.51
CA GLN A 413 -11.43 39.09 -14.35
C GLN A 413 -12.67 38.36 -13.84
N THR A 414 -12.52 37.12 -13.36
CA THR A 414 -13.63 36.31 -12.83
C THR A 414 -14.24 36.94 -11.58
N ASP A 415 -13.41 37.42 -10.65
CA ASP A 415 -13.87 38.09 -9.42
C ASP A 415 -14.60 39.39 -9.74
N VAL A 416 -14.03 40.24 -10.61
CA VAL A 416 -14.67 41.49 -11.04
C VAL A 416 -15.99 41.22 -11.76
N GLN A 417 -16.03 40.26 -12.68
CA GLN A 417 -17.27 39.88 -13.37
C GLN A 417 -18.34 39.34 -12.42
N LYS A 418 -17.95 38.64 -11.34
CA LYS A 418 -18.90 38.18 -10.32
C LYS A 418 -19.53 39.36 -9.57
N ILE A 419 -18.74 40.39 -9.24
CA ILE A 419 -19.23 41.63 -8.64
C ILE A 419 -20.20 42.35 -9.59
N LEU A 420 -19.82 42.55 -10.86
CA LEU A 420 -20.65 43.23 -11.86
C LEU A 420 -21.98 42.51 -12.13
N ARG A 421 -21.99 41.18 -12.15
CA ARG A 421 -23.23 40.40 -12.29
C ARG A 421 -24.20 40.62 -11.13
N ASN A 422 -23.69 40.77 -9.92
CA ASN A 422 -24.52 41.05 -8.73
C ASN A 422 -24.95 42.52 -8.68
N ALA A 423 -24.08 43.45 -9.12
CA ALA A 423 -24.37 44.88 -9.22
C ALA A 423 -25.62 45.18 -10.07
N ARG A 424 -25.80 44.47 -11.19
CA ARG A 424 -26.96 44.61 -12.10
C ARG A 424 -28.27 44.04 -11.55
N LYS A 425 -28.24 43.35 -10.41
CA LYS A 425 -29.40 42.69 -9.77
C LYS A 425 -29.74 43.30 -8.42
N LEU A 426 -29.40 44.57 -8.19
CA LEU A 426 -29.76 45.26 -6.95
C LEU A 426 -31.21 45.75 -7.01
N PRO A 427 -31.95 45.72 -5.88
CA PRO A 427 -31.54 45.34 -4.53
C PRO A 427 -31.59 43.81 -4.24
N GLU A 428 -32.05 42.98 -5.17
CA GLU A 428 -32.24 41.53 -4.95
C GLU A 428 -30.97 40.81 -4.47
N LYS A 429 -29.79 41.21 -4.98
CA LYS A 429 -28.49 40.60 -4.68
C LYS A 429 -27.58 41.44 -3.77
N THR A 430 -28.13 42.38 -2.99
CA THR A 430 -27.36 43.29 -2.12
C THR A 430 -26.37 42.55 -1.21
N GLN A 431 -26.82 41.52 -0.49
CA GLN A 431 -25.93 40.79 0.43
C GLN A 431 -24.74 40.13 -0.28
N THR A 432 -25.00 39.45 -1.40
CA THR A 432 -23.94 38.81 -2.20
C THR A 432 -23.03 39.83 -2.87
N PHE A 433 -23.56 40.96 -3.34
CA PHE A 433 -22.77 42.04 -3.93
C PHE A 433 -21.75 42.59 -2.92
N TYR A 434 -22.18 43.00 -1.73
CA TYR A 434 -21.28 43.54 -0.71
C TYR A 434 -20.30 42.50 -0.15
N LYS A 435 -20.68 41.21 -0.09
CA LYS A 435 -19.77 40.12 0.30
C LYS A 435 -18.61 39.98 -0.69
N GLU A 436 -18.92 39.98 -1.98
CA GLU A 436 -17.91 39.86 -3.06
C GLU A 436 -17.06 41.13 -3.17
N LEU A 437 -17.66 42.31 -2.99
CA LEU A 437 -16.98 43.60 -2.96
C LEU A 437 -15.94 43.66 -1.83
N ASN A 438 -16.35 43.31 -0.60
CA ASN A 438 -15.44 43.28 0.55
C ASN A 438 -14.37 42.20 0.41
N ARG A 439 -14.67 41.06 -0.23
CA ARG A 439 -13.67 40.04 -0.55
C ARG A 439 -12.56 40.60 -1.44
N LEU A 440 -12.93 41.25 -2.53
CA LEU A 440 -11.97 41.91 -3.43
C LEU A 440 -11.21 43.01 -2.69
N ARG A 441 -11.89 43.85 -1.90
CA ARG A 441 -11.26 44.92 -1.09
C ARG A 441 -10.18 44.36 -0.17
N LYS A 442 -10.52 43.36 0.64
CA LYS A 442 -9.58 42.73 1.59
C LYS A 442 -8.38 42.11 0.87
N ALA A 443 -8.59 41.43 -0.26
CA ALA A 443 -7.51 40.85 -1.03
C ALA A 443 -6.59 41.91 -1.65
N ALA A 444 -7.15 42.98 -2.22
CA ALA A 444 -6.37 44.07 -2.79
C ALA A 444 -5.52 44.79 -1.72
N LEU A 445 -6.09 45.03 -0.53
CA LEU A 445 -5.36 45.60 0.59
C LEU A 445 -4.21 44.68 1.05
N ALA A 446 -4.46 43.37 1.16
CA ALA A 446 -3.44 42.40 1.55
C ALA A 446 -2.30 42.28 0.52
N PHE A 447 -2.61 42.34 -0.78
CA PHE A 447 -1.62 42.29 -1.85
C PHE A 447 -0.95 43.64 -2.15
N GLY A 448 -1.40 44.75 -1.54
CA GLY A 448 -0.96 46.09 -1.90
C GLY A 448 -1.39 46.55 -3.30
N PHE A 449 -2.39 45.91 -3.90
CA PHE A 449 -2.87 46.20 -5.26
C PHE A 449 -3.96 47.29 -5.25
N LEU A 450 -3.64 48.48 -4.73
CA LEU A 450 -4.62 49.54 -4.49
C LEU A 450 -5.23 50.13 -5.77
N ASP A 451 -4.51 50.12 -6.89
CA ASP A 451 -5.03 50.60 -8.17
C ASP A 451 -6.19 49.75 -8.70
N LEU A 452 -6.28 48.48 -8.29
CA LEU A 452 -7.45 47.65 -8.57
C LEU A 452 -8.72 48.23 -7.93
N LEU A 453 -8.63 48.78 -6.72
CA LEU A 453 -9.79 49.36 -6.03
C LEU A 453 -10.31 50.61 -6.75
N LYS A 454 -9.40 51.44 -7.28
CA LYS A 454 -9.77 52.58 -8.14
C LYS A 454 -10.45 52.09 -9.42
N GLY A 455 -9.85 51.10 -10.10
CA GLY A 455 -10.41 50.54 -11.32
C GLY A 455 -11.81 49.94 -11.11
N VAL A 456 -12.03 49.20 -10.03
CA VAL A 456 -13.35 48.63 -9.71
C VAL A 456 -14.35 49.72 -9.32
N SER A 457 -13.93 50.77 -8.60
CA SER A 457 -14.78 51.93 -8.30
C SER A 457 -15.31 52.58 -9.59
N ASP A 458 -14.43 52.87 -10.54
CA ASP A 458 -14.80 53.49 -11.81
C ASP A 458 -15.75 52.59 -12.63
N MET A 459 -15.57 51.26 -12.56
CA MET A 459 -16.50 50.30 -13.17
C MET A 459 -17.88 50.33 -12.53
N LEU A 460 -18.00 50.49 -11.21
CA LEU A 460 -19.28 50.58 -10.52
C LEU A 460 -20.00 51.91 -10.81
N GLU A 461 -19.27 53.03 -10.90
CA GLU A 461 -19.83 54.32 -11.35
C GLU A 461 -20.40 54.19 -12.77
N ARG A 462 -19.67 53.52 -13.67
CA ARG A 462 -20.13 53.22 -15.02
C ARG A 462 -21.39 52.34 -15.02
N GLU A 463 -21.45 51.28 -14.24
CA GLU A 463 -22.66 50.44 -14.15
C GLU A 463 -23.85 51.21 -13.57
N CYS A 464 -23.63 52.13 -12.64
CA CYS A 464 -24.68 53.00 -12.08
C CYS A 464 -25.31 53.90 -13.16
N THR A 465 -24.50 54.43 -14.07
CA THR A 465 -24.98 55.27 -15.20
C THR A 465 -25.62 54.47 -16.33
N LEU A 466 -25.35 53.16 -16.41
CA LEU A 466 -25.90 52.24 -17.41
C LEU A 466 -27.12 51.45 -16.89
N LEU A 467 -27.62 51.76 -15.70
CA LEU A 467 -28.84 51.15 -15.19
C LEU A 467 -30.02 51.46 -16.14
N PRO A 468 -30.83 50.46 -16.53
CA PRO A 468 -32.02 50.69 -17.33
C PRO A 468 -33.06 51.49 -16.54
N ASP A 469 -33.94 52.21 -17.25
CA ASP A 469 -35.04 52.98 -16.62
C ASP A 469 -36.02 52.09 -15.79
N THR A 470 -36.00 50.78 -16.02
CA THR A 470 -36.77 49.77 -15.27
C THR A 470 -36.09 49.29 -13.99
N ALA A 471 -34.87 49.75 -13.69
CA ALA A 471 -34.13 49.36 -12.50
C ALA A 471 -34.78 49.92 -11.22
N HIS A 472 -34.67 49.17 -10.13
CA HIS A 472 -35.17 49.62 -8.84
C HIS A 472 -34.34 50.84 -8.33
N PRO A 473 -34.97 51.87 -7.74
CA PRO A 473 -34.28 53.10 -7.32
C PRO A 473 -33.11 52.85 -6.36
N ASP A 474 -33.22 51.87 -5.46
CA ASP A 474 -32.14 51.49 -4.54
C ASP A 474 -30.84 51.10 -5.25
N ALA A 475 -30.89 50.54 -6.46
CA ALA A 475 -29.70 50.09 -7.18
C ALA A 475 -28.68 51.22 -7.39
N ALA A 476 -29.15 52.41 -7.78
CA ALA A 476 -28.30 53.57 -8.01
C ALA A 476 -27.62 54.06 -6.71
N PHE A 477 -28.37 54.09 -5.60
CA PHE A 477 -27.85 54.46 -4.28
C PHE A 477 -26.75 53.50 -3.81
N GLN A 478 -27.00 52.19 -3.93
CA GLN A 478 -26.04 51.17 -3.49
C GLN A 478 -24.77 51.17 -4.36
N LEU A 479 -24.88 51.32 -5.68
CA LEU A 479 -23.71 51.36 -6.58
C LEU A 479 -22.84 52.58 -6.35
N SER A 480 -23.46 53.76 -6.24
CA SER A 480 -22.74 55.02 -5.98
C SER A 480 -22.03 54.98 -4.62
N HIS A 481 -22.69 54.44 -3.60
CA HIS A 481 -22.10 54.24 -2.28
C HIS A 481 -20.91 53.28 -2.31
N ALA A 482 -21.08 52.11 -2.93
CA ALA A 482 -20.02 51.11 -3.04
C ALA A 482 -18.79 51.65 -3.78
N ALA A 483 -18.98 52.41 -4.87
CA ALA A 483 -17.90 53.06 -5.60
C ALA A 483 -17.16 54.08 -4.73
N ALA A 484 -17.87 55.02 -4.09
CA ALA A 484 -17.27 56.03 -3.23
C ALA A 484 -16.43 55.40 -2.09
N GLN A 485 -16.95 54.36 -1.45
CA GLN A 485 -16.27 53.65 -0.37
C GLN A 485 -15.02 52.89 -0.85
N LEU A 486 -15.06 52.27 -2.05
CA LEU A 486 -13.87 51.66 -2.66
C LEU A 486 -12.79 52.70 -2.98
N LYS A 487 -13.19 53.87 -3.48
CA LYS A 487 -12.27 54.97 -3.79
C LYS A 487 -11.58 55.46 -2.52
N LEU A 488 -12.32 55.61 -1.42
CA LEU A 488 -11.76 55.94 -0.11
C LEU A 488 -10.77 54.87 0.38
N ALA A 489 -11.12 53.58 0.25
CA ALA A 489 -10.23 52.47 0.62
C ALA A 489 -8.93 52.44 -0.21
N SER A 490 -8.96 52.90 -1.46
CA SER A 490 -7.78 52.95 -2.35
C SER A 490 -6.72 53.99 -1.95
N THR A 491 -7.06 54.95 -1.09
CA THR A 491 -6.14 56.03 -0.67
C THR A 491 -5.16 55.62 0.43
N GLY A 492 -5.35 54.47 1.06
CA GLY A 492 -4.45 53.91 2.09
C GLY A 492 -4.41 54.65 3.44
N GLY A 493 -4.95 55.88 3.54
CA GLY A 493 -4.79 56.76 4.70
C GLY A 493 -6.04 57.00 5.56
N SER A 494 -7.08 56.15 5.47
CA SER A 494 -8.34 56.34 6.21
C SER A 494 -8.80 55.07 6.92
N GLU A 495 -9.78 55.18 7.82
CA GLU A 495 -10.45 54.01 8.44
C GLU A 495 -10.96 53.01 7.39
N HIS A 496 -11.29 53.48 6.18
CA HIS A 496 -11.73 52.64 5.07
C HIS A 496 -10.61 51.77 4.47
N GLY A 497 -9.34 52.12 4.72
CA GLY A 497 -8.17 51.32 4.38
C GLY A 497 -7.89 50.18 5.36
N ALA A 498 -8.58 50.11 6.50
CA ALA A 498 -8.39 49.04 7.48
C ALA A 498 -8.93 47.70 6.95
N TYR A 499 -8.20 46.61 7.20
CA TYR A 499 -8.59 45.27 6.75
C TYR A 499 -9.95 44.83 7.30
N ASP A 500 -10.25 45.19 8.56
CA ASP A 500 -11.48 44.80 9.26
C ASP A 500 -12.69 45.68 8.96
N HIS A 501 -12.48 46.87 8.39
CA HIS A 501 -13.56 47.79 8.07
C HIS A 501 -14.31 47.36 6.80
N ASN A 502 -15.48 46.74 6.93
CA ASN A 502 -16.28 46.32 5.79
C ASN A 502 -17.17 47.45 5.26
N ILE A 503 -17.31 47.53 3.94
CA ILE A 503 -18.31 48.37 3.28
C ILE A 503 -19.69 47.77 3.54
N VAL A 504 -20.57 48.53 4.19
CA VAL A 504 -21.95 48.14 4.50
C VAL A 504 -22.95 48.82 3.55
N PRO A 505 -24.06 48.15 3.18
CA PRO A 505 -25.11 48.76 2.35
C PRO A 505 -25.75 49.97 3.03
N LEU A 506 -26.21 50.93 2.23
CA LEU A 506 -27.05 52.01 2.73
C LEU A 506 -28.40 51.45 3.19
N GLN A 507 -28.91 51.94 4.33
CA GLN A 507 -30.28 51.69 4.74
C GLN A 507 -31.19 52.66 3.99
N THR A 508 -31.91 52.15 3.00
CA THR A 508 -32.88 52.92 2.21
C THR A 508 -34.30 52.57 2.61
N ASP A 509 -35.21 53.54 2.52
CA ASP A 509 -36.61 53.43 2.93
C ASP A 509 -37.56 53.01 1.78
N PHE A 510 -37.00 52.41 0.72
CA PHE A 510 -37.78 51.94 -0.44
C PHE A 510 -38.64 50.70 -0.15
N SER A 511 -38.35 49.93 0.90
CA SER A 511 -39.26 48.90 1.40
C SER A 511 -40.38 49.59 2.19
N GLY A 512 -41.55 49.72 1.57
CA GLY A 512 -42.66 50.58 1.99
C GLY A 512 -42.88 50.72 3.50
N ARG A 513 -42.86 51.97 3.98
CA ARG A 513 -43.62 52.42 5.16
C ARG A 513 -45.11 52.22 4.88
N ASN A 514 -45.62 51.00 5.07
CA ASN A 514 -47.03 50.67 5.01
C ASN A 514 -47.39 49.64 6.10
N SER A 515 -47.08 49.99 7.35
CA SER A 515 -47.69 49.42 8.57
C SER A 515 -47.12 50.19 9.78
N ASP A 516 -47.99 50.64 10.69
CA ASP A 516 -47.68 51.13 12.04
C ASP A 516 -47.19 52.58 12.21
N ARG A 517 -48.01 53.57 11.80
CA ARG A 517 -48.14 54.89 12.48
C ARG A 517 -49.53 55.52 12.28
N ILE A 518 -50.50 55.09 13.10
CA ILE A 518 -51.58 55.93 13.66
C ILE A 518 -51.57 55.68 15.16
#